data_AF-A0AAV4VCG1-F1
#
_entry.id   AF-A0AAV4VCG1-F1
#
_cell.length_a   1.000
_cell.length_b   1.000
_cell.length_c   1.000
_cell.angle_alpha   90.00
_cell.angle_beta   90.00
_cell.angle_gamma   90.00
#
_symmetry.space_group_name_H-M   'P 1'
#
loop_
_entity.id
_entity.type
_entity.pdbx_description
1 polymer ?
#
loop_
_entity_poly.entity_id
_entity_poly.type
_entity_poly.pdbx_seq_one_letter_code
_entity_poly.pdbx_strand_id
1 'polypeptide(L)'
;MTLYKAEEGLMWQELVKGNKEGEELMDPGLLEEIHARLAHLTSETEAIPNNKVPFNLEQLEECDSPIEQFFFQRIDGNEHFETHRINLGGHQWLFINSVYPESLPAICLRHDIDGILRQPKNIFSEGETEHFKMEHMAIFSALGFVLASKQDKKFISCSPGFEFSVVSDCSRHLYLYCQPESYKLCTPASKQEDGRIHCSHS
;
A
#
# COMPACT_ATOMS: atom_id res chain seq x y z
N MET A 1 15.78 28.16 -44.94
CA MET A 1 16.08 29.50 -44.38
C MET A 1 16.47 29.27 -42.94
N THR A 2 17.64 29.74 -42.53
CA THR A 2 18.17 29.50 -41.16
C THR A 2 18.00 30.79 -40.37
N LEU A 3 17.39 30.69 -39.20
CA LEU A 3 17.16 31.81 -38.28
C LEU A 3 17.99 31.54 -37.02
N TYR A 4 18.59 32.57 -36.46
CA TYR A 4 19.37 32.49 -35.22
C TYR A 4 18.66 33.28 -34.11
N LYS A 5 18.71 32.75 -32.88
CA LYS A 5 18.14 33.43 -31.72
C LYS A 5 19.02 34.63 -31.36
N ALA A 6 18.39 35.76 -31.04
CA ALA A 6 19.09 36.96 -30.57
C ALA A 6 19.54 36.84 -29.09
N GLU A 7 18.85 35.99 -28.32
CA GLU A 7 19.13 35.73 -26.91
C GLU A 7 19.43 34.24 -26.71
N GLU A 8 20.55 33.93 -26.06
CA GLU A 8 20.96 32.57 -25.73
C GLU A 8 20.19 32.03 -24.51
N GLY A 9 19.87 30.72 -24.51
CA GLY A 9 19.24 30.04 -23.37
C GLY A 9 17.70 30.02 -23.34
N LEU A 10 17.03 30.62 -24.32
CA LEU A 10 15.56 30.55 -24.45
C LEU A 10 15.15 29.47 -25.46
N MET A 11 14.27 28.56 -25.04
CA MET A 11 13.60 27.58 -25.92
C MET A 11 12.41 28.26 -26.61
N TRP A 12 12.28 28.12 -27.93
CA TRP A 12 11.12 28.68 -28.64
C TRP A 12 10.04 27.62 -28.75
N GLN A 13 8.91 27.82 -28.08
CA GLN A 13 7.77 26.90 -28.20
C GLN A 13 7.03 27.06 -29.54
N GLU A 14 7.18 28.21 -30.19
CA GLU A 14 6.62 28.52 -31.51
C GLU A 14 7.56 29.47 -32.26
N LEU A 15 7.78 29.23 -33.55
CA LEU A 15 8.59 30.11 -34.40
C LEU A 15 7.82 31.38 -34.81
N VAL A 16 6.51 31.24 -35.03
CA VAL A 16 5.58 32.31 -35.36
C VAL A 16 4.39 32.18 -34.43
N LYS A 17 4.03 33.27 -33.73
CA LYS A 17 2.91 33.25 -32.76
C LYS A 17 1.62 32.71 -33.38
N GLY A 18 1.07 31.65 -32.79
CA GLY A 18 -0.15 30.99 -33.25
C GLY A 18 0.05 29.95 -34.35
N ASN A 19 1.30 29.69 -34.78
CA ASN A 19 1.64 28.62 -35.71
C ASN A 19 2.50 27.56 -34.99
N LYS A 20 2.00 26.32 -34.97
CA LYS A 20 2.67 25.16 -34.36
C LYS A 20 3.41 24.28 -35.38
N GLU A 21 3.45 24.69 -36.64
CA GLU A 21 4.16 23.97 -37.69
C GLU A 21 5.66 24.32 -37.64
N GLY A 22 6.50 23.30 -37.46
CA GLY A 22 7.95 23.42 -37.39
C GLY A 22 8.55 22.68 -36.20
N GLU A 23 9.83 22.35 -36.29
CA GLU A 23 10.59 21.68 -35.23
C GLU A 23 11.86 22.49 -34.95
N GLU A 24 12.18 22.69 -33.66
CA GLU A 24 13.45 23.26 -33.25
C GLU A 24 14.53 22.17 -33.36
N LEU A 25 15.39 22.25 -34.38
CA LEU A 25 16.54 21.36 -34.52
C LEU A 25 17.69 21.88 -33.66
N MET A 26 18.09 21.08 -32.66
CA MET A 26 19.30 21.36 -31.88
C MET A 26 20.54 21.19 -32.75
N ASP A 27 21.61 21.91 -32.40
CA ASP A 27 22.91 21.72 -33.03
C ASP A 27 23.36 20.25 -32.92
N PRO A 28 23.73 19.59 -34.03
CA PRO A 28 24.13 18.18 -34.00
C PRO A 28 25.31 17.90 -33.06
N GLY A 29 26.25 18.84 -32.92
CA GLY A 29 27.40 18.68 -32.03
C GLY A 29 27.00 18.73 -30.55
N LEU A 30 26.10 19.66 -30.18
CA LEU A 30 25.55 19.74 -28.83
C LEU A 30 24.71 18.49 -28.49
N LEU A 31 23.93 17.99 -29.45
CA LEU A 31 23.13 16.77 -29.28
C LEU A 31 24.04 15.55 -29.04
N GLU A 32 25.12 15.41 -29.82
CA GLU A 32 26.11 14.35 -29.61
C GLU A 32 26.82 14.46 -28.26
N GLU A 33 27.16 15.67 -27.80
CA GLU A 33 27.76 15.88 -26.48
C GLU A 33 26.81 15.49 -25.35
N ILE A 34 25.53 15.90 -25.44
CA ILE A 34 24.50 15.55 -24.46
C ILE A 34 24.28 14.04 -24.45
N HIS A 35 24.16 13.41 -25.62
CA HIS A 35 24.05 11.96 -25.75
C HIS A 35 25.27 11.25 -25.15
N ALA A 36 26.49 11.72 -25.40
CA ALA A 36 27.70 11.13 -24.82
C ALA A 36 27.73 11.25 -23.29
N ARG A 37 27.29 12.40 -22.73
CA ARG A 37 27.18 12.60 -21.27
C ARG A 37 26.11 11.73 -20.62
N LEU A 38 24.98 11.54 -21.30
CA LEU A 38 23.83 10.80 -20.79
C LEU A 38 23.83 9.32 -21.17
N ALA A 39 24.75 8.87 -22.01
CA ALA A 39 24.83 7.48 -22.49
C ALA A 39 24.83 6.44 -21.37
N HIS A 40 25.42 6.75 -20.21
CA HIS A 40 25.44 5.84 -19.06
C HIS A 40 24.07 5.69 -18.37
N LEU A 41 23.14 6.64 -18.58
CA LEU A 41 21.78 6.63 -18.04
C LEU A 41 20.75 6.13 -19.06
N THR A 42 21.06 6.22 -20.35
CA THR A 42 20.14 5.87 -21.46
C THR A 42 20.60 4.65 -22.25
N SER A 43 21.56 3.89 -21.73
CA SER A 43 22.04 2.66 -22.36
C SER A 43 20.90 1.64 -22.48
N GLU A 44 20.61 1.20 -23.70
CA GLU A 44 19.71 0.06 -24.00
C GLU A 44 20.29 -1.28 -23.52
N THR A 45 21.57 -1.31 -23.12
CA THR A 45 22.17 -2.48 -22.49
C THR A 45 21.75 -2.50 -21.02
N GLU A 46 20.98 -3.53 -20.65
CA GLU A 46 20.63 -3.80 -19.25
C GLU A 46 21.92 -3.83 -18.41
N ALA A 47 21.98 -2.98 -17.39
CA ALA A 47 23.08 -3.03 -16.44
C ALA A 47 23.09 -4.43 -15.80
N ILE A 48 24.21 -5.15 -15.95
CA ILE A 48 24.46 -6.40 -15.22
C ILE A 48 24.14 -6.09 -13.75
N PRO A 49 23.24 -6.83 -13.09
CA PRO A 49 22.79 -6.50 -11.75
C PRO A 49 24.02 -6.48 -10.85
N ASN A 50 24.47 -5.27 -10.53
CA ASN A 50 25.47 -5.10 -9.52
C ASN A 50 24.79 -5.58 -8.23
N ASN A 51 25.35 -6.59 -7.56
CA ASN A 51 24.84 -7.12 -6.29
C ASN A 51 24.73 -6.06 -5.17
N LYS A 52 25.13 -4.81 -5.46
CA LYS A 52 24.77 -3.64 -4.68
C LYS A 52 23.33 -3.27 -4.95
N VAL A 53 22.47 -3.87 -4.15
CA VAL A 53 21.11 -3.41 -3.91
C VAL A 53 21.15 -1.87 -3.72
N PRO A 54 20.34 -1.06 -4.43
CA PRO A 54 20.45 0.40 -4.44
C PRO A 54 20.09 1.05 -3.10
N PHE A 55 19.78 0.25 -2.09
CA PHE A 55 19.43 0.63 -0.73
C PHE A 55 20.32 -0.16 0.23
N ASN A 56 20.67 0.48 1.35
CA ASN A 56 21.44 -0.18 2.41
C ASN A 56 20.55 -1.24 3.07
N LEU A 57 20.87 -2.52 2.87
CA LEU A 57 20.18 -3.65 3.50
C LEU A 57 20.23 -3.58 5.03
N GLU A 58 21.24 -2.94 5.63
CA GLU A 58 21.34 -2.74 7.08
C GLU A 58 20.35 -1.70 7.61
N GLN A 59 19.71 -0.92 6.74
CA GLN A 59 18.66 0.04 7.08
C GLN A 59 17.25 -0.52 6.88
N LEU A 60 17.07 -1.70 6.28
CA LEU A 60 15.76 -2.32 6.17
C LEU A 60 15.35 -2.84 7.55
N GLU A 61 14.19 -2.38 8.04
CA GLU A 61 13.59 -2.94 9.24
C GLU A 61 13.01 -4.33 8.92
N GLU A 62 12.82 -5.17 9.94
CA GLU A 62 12.24 -6.51 9.75
C GLU A 62 10.85 -6.47 9.09
N CYS A 63 10.14 -5.34 9.19
CA CYS A 63 8.86 -5.10 8.51
C CYS A 63 8.97 -4.73 7.03
N ASP A 64 10.18 -4.45 6.53
CA ASP A 64 10.46 -4.09 5.13
C ASP A 64 10.88 -5.29 4.29
N SER A 65 11.06 -6.47 4.91
CA SER A 65 11.21 -7.73 4.18
C SER A 65 9.83 -8.26 3.82
N PRO A 66 9.33 -8.08 2.59
CA PRO A 66 8.07 -8.71 2.21
C PRO A 66 8.25 -10.23 2.28
N ILE A 67 7.21 -10.93 2.71
CA ILE A 67 7.12 -12.37 2.48
C ILE A 67 7.16 -12.55 0.96
N GLU A 68 8.22 -13.17 0.45
CA GLU A 68 8.50 -13.25 -1.00
C GLU A 68 7.38 -13.94 -1.79
N GLN A 69 6.56 -14.75 -1.12
CA GLN A 69 5.46 -15.49 -1.72
C GLN A 69 4.21 -15.43 -0.83
N PHE A 70 3.45 -14.35 -0.95
CA PHE A 70 2.15 -14.21 -0.30
C PHE A 70 1.05 -14.08 -1.36
N PHE A 71 0.14 -15.05 -1.39
CA PHE A 71 -0.95 -15.09 -2.38
C PHE A 71 -2.28 -15.33 -1.68
N PHE A 72 -3.32 -14.70 -2.19
CA PHE A 72 -4.69 -15.10 -1.94
C PHE A 72 -5.13 -16.07 -3.03
N GLN A 73 -5.66 -17.23 -2.65
CA GLN A 73 -6.12 -18.25 -3.57
C GLN A 73 -7.55 -18.67 -3.21
N ARG A 74 -8.42 -18.78 -4.22
CA ARG A 74 -9.77 -19.33 -4.09
C ARG A 74 -9.87 -20.64 -4.85
N ILE A 75 -10.12 -21.74 -4.15
CA ILE A 75 -10.22 -23.08 -4.71
C ILE A 75 -11.70 -23.48 -4.80
N ASP A 76 -12.11 -24.05 -5.93
CA ASP A 76 -13.44 -24.66 -6.05
C ASP A 76 -13.49 -25.98 -5.26
N GLY A 77 -14.44 -26.09 -4.33
CA GLY A 77 -14.55 -27.26 -3.44
C GLY A 77 -15.03 -28.54 -4.13
N ASN A 78 -15.64 -28.45 -5.30
CA ASN A 78 -16.15 -29.61 -6.04
C ASN A 78 -15.13 -30.08 -7.09
N GLU A 79 -14.65 -29.16 -7.90
CA GLU A 79 -13.75 -29.44 -9.03
C GLU A 79 -12.27 -29.39 -8.65
N HIS A 80 -11.94 -28.96 -7.43
CA HIS A 80 -10.59 -28.96 -6.84
C HIS A 80 -9.54 -28.19 -7.66
N PHE A 81 -9.94 -27.15 -8.38
CA PHE A 81 -9.03 -26.28 -9.11
C PHE A 81 -9.06 -24.84 -8.58
N GLU A 82 -7.99 -24.11 -8.88
CA GLU A 82 -7.86 -22.69 -8.54
C GLU A 82 -8.76 -21.83 -9.43
N THR A 83 -9.76 -21.19 -8.82
CA THR A 83 -10.66 -20.26 -9.52
C THR A 83 -10.07 -18.85 -9.58
N HIS A 84 -9.34 -18.42 -8.54
CA HIS A 84 -8.74 -17.09 -8.47
C HIS A 84 -7.40 -17.16 -7.74
N ARG A 85 -6.41 -16.44 -8.28
CA ARG A 85 -5.11 -16.19 -7.66
C ARG A 85 -4.82 -14.71 -7.65
N ILE A 86 -4.48 -14.15 -6.49
CA ILE A 86 -4.05 -12.77 -6.37
C ILE A 86 -2.70 -12.75 -5.66
N ASN A 87 -1.70 -12.12 -6.29
CA ASN A 87 -0.41 -11.88 -5.66
C ASN A 87 -0.55 -10.73 -4.67
N LEU A 88 -0.23 -11.00 -3.41
CA LEU A 88 -0.21 -10.04 -2.31
C LEU A 88 1.23 -9.78 -1.84
N GLY A 89 2.23 -10.26 -2.58
CA GLY A 89 3.64 -9.97 -2.35
C GLY A 89 3.91 -8.47 -2.34
N GLY A 90 4.82 -8.04 -1.47
CA GLY A 90 5.06 -6.61 -1.19
C GLY A 90 4.14 -6.02 -0.12
N HIS A 91 3.04 -6.70 0.24
CA HIS A 91 2.15 -6.27 1.32
C HIS A 91 2.31 -7.15 2.55
N GLN A 92 2.50 -6.53 3.72
CA GLN A 92 2.53 -7.24 4.98
C GLN A 92 1.10 -7.60 5.40
N TRP A 93 0.88 -8.86 5.77
CA TRP A 93 -0.37 -9.26 6.43
C TRP A 93 -0.41 -8.72 7.87
N LEU A 94 -1.43 -7.93 8.20
CA LEU A 94 -1.59 -7.34 9.54
C LEU A 94 -2.49 -8.20 10.44
N PHE A 95 -3.70 -8.53 9.99
CA PHE A 95 -4.63 -9.40 10.72
C PHE A 95 -5.75 -9.93 9.83
N ILE A 96 -6.52 -10.89 10.34
CA ILE A 96 -7.79 -11.35 9.76
C ILE A 96 -8.89 -11.10 10.80
N ASN A 97 -10.06 -10.66 10.36
CA ASN A 97 -11.19 -10.45 11.24
C ASN A 97 -12.51 -10.98 10.65
N SER A 98 -13.26 -11.72 11.45
CA SER A 98 -14.61 -12.20 11.08
C SER A 98 -15.63 -11.13 11.44
N VAL A 99 -15.80 -10.15 10.54
CA VAL A 99 -16.71 -9.00 10.75
C VAL A 99 -18.16 -9.45 10.89
N TYR A 100 -18.59 -10.38 10.04
CA TYR A 100 -19.95 -10.91 10.01
C TYR A 100 -19.89 -12.45 10.08
N PRO A 101 -20.71 -13.10 10.92
CA PRO A 101 -20.71 -14.56 11.06
C PRO A 101 -20.95 -15.33 9.75
N GLU A 102 -21.81 -14.78 8.87
CA GLU A 102 -22.23 -15.41 7.62
C GLU A 102 -21.34 -15.05 6.42
N SER A 103 -20.25 -14.30 6.63
CA SER A 103 -19.36 -13.84 5.57
C SER A 103 -17.97 -14.43 5.72
N LEU A 104 -17.24 -14.51 4.60
CA LEU A 104 -15.83 -14.88 4.63
C LEU A 104 -15.05 -13.86 5.49
N PRO A 105 -14.01 -14.30 6.23
CA PRO A 105 -13.20 -13.40 7.03
C PRO A 105 -12.57 -12.30 6.16
N ALA A 106 -12.55 -11.08 6.69
CA ALA A 106 -11.86 -9.96 6.06
C ALA A 106 -10.37 -10.02 6.39
N ILE A 107 -9.52 -9.64 5.44
CA ILE A 107 -8.07 -9.58 5.59
C ILE A 107 -7.61 -8.13 5.61
N CYS A 108 -6.75 -7.78 6.57
CA CYS A 108 -6.11 -6.47 6.64
C CYS A 108 -4.66 -6.58 6.16
N LEU A 109 -4.34 -5.81 5.13
CA LEU A 109 -3.00 -5.76 4.53
C LEU A 109 -2.41 -4.37 4.73
N ARG A 110 -1.10 -4.31 4.99
CA ARG A 110 -0.34 -3.08 5.00
C ARG A 110 -0.22 -2.56 3.58
N HIS A 111 -0.59 -1.30 3.39
CA HIS A 111 -0.36 -0.56 2.18
C HIS A 111 0.32 0.76 2.54
N ASP A 112 1.62 0.85 2.27
CA ASP A 112 2.48 1.92 2.79
C ASP A 112 2.42 2.02 4.34
N ILE A 113 1.96 3.14 4.89
CA ILE A 113 1.81 3.32 6.34
C ILE A 113 0.44 2.89 6.87
N ASP A 114 -0.52 2.59 5.99
CA ASP A 114 -1.91 2.32 6.34
C ASP A 114 -2.21 0.81 6.39
N GLY A 115 -3.27 0.44 7.11
CA GLY A 115 -3.87 -0.89 7.05
C GLY A 115 -5.18 -0.87 6.25
N ILE A 116 -5.28 -1.64 5.18
CA ILE A 116 -6.50 -1.73 4.35
C ILE A 116 -7.19 -3.05 4.60
N LEU A 117 -8.45 -3.00 5.04
CA LEU A 117 -9.29 -4.17 5.29
C LEU A 117 -10.14 -4.48 4.05
N ARG A 118 -10.00 -5.69 3.51
CA ARG A 118 -10.80 -6.18 2.37
C ARG A 118 -11.49 -7.50 2.71
N GLN A 119 -12.75 -7.62 2.33
CA GLN A 119 -13.55 -8.83 2.53
C GLN A 119 -13.83 -9.55 1.20
N PRO A 120 -13.47 -10.83 1.09
CA PRO A 120 -13.91 -11.66 -0.03
C PRO A 120 -15.44 -11.79 -0.04
N LYS A 121 -16.08 -11.52 -1.18
CA LYS A 121 -17.53 -11.68 -1.37
C LYS A 121 -17.83 -12.44 -2.65
N ASN A 122 -18.79 -13.35 -2.57
CA ASN A 122 -19.38 -13.96 -3.75
C ASN A 122 -20.43 -13.01 -4.33
N ILE A 123 -20.41 -12.85 -5.64
CA ILE A 123 -21.39 -12.04 -6.37
C ILE A 123 -22.34 -12.98 -7.10
N PHE A 124 -23.63 -12.77 -6.90
CA PHE A 124 -24.70 -13.62 -7.45
C PHE A 124 -25.67 -12.85 -8.37
N SER A 125 -25.31 -11.63 -8.81
CA SER A 125 -26.15 -10.79 -9.67
C SER A 125 -26.34 -11.42 -11.05
N GLU A 126 -27.58 -11.48 -11.56
CA GLU A 126 -27.83 -11.87 -12.96
C GLU A 126 -27.21 -10.84 -13.91
N GLY A 127 -26.29 -11.29 -14.78
CA GLY A 127 -25.65 -10.47 -15.81
C GLY A 127 -24.21 -10.04 -15.53
N GLU A 128 -23.67 -10.30 -14.33
CA GLU A 128 -22.24 -10.12 -14.06
C GLU A 128 -21.44 -11.38 -14.45
N THR A 129 -20.35 -11.18 -15.19
CA THR A 129 -19.45 -12.26 -15.61
C THR A 129 -18.52 -12.75 -14.50
N GLU A 130 -18.34 -11.97 -13.43
CA GLU A 130 -17.50 -12.32 -12.29
C GLU A 130 -18.33 -12.67 -11.06
N HIS A 131 -18.06 -13.84 -10.46
CA HIS A 131 -18.78 -14.35 -9.28
C HIS A 131 -18.03 -14.08 -7.97
N PHE A 132 -17.04 -13.19 -7.98
CA PHE A 132 -16.15 -12.93 -6.86
C PHE A 132 -15.66 -11.48 -6.85
N LYS A 133 -15.55 -10.87 -5.68
CA LYS A 133 -14.78 -9.64 -5.50
C LYS A 133 -14.13 -9.56 -4.12
N MET A 134 -13.05 -8.78 -4.05
CA MET A 134 -12.47 -8.31 -2.80
C MET A 134 -13.03 -6.92 -2.48
N GLU A 135 -14.07 -6.87 -1.65
CA GLU A 135 -14.71 -5.62 -1.27
C GLU A 135 -13.87 -4.86 -0.24
N HIS A 136 -13.68 -3.56 -0.46
CA HIS A 136 -13.02 -2.68 0.50
C HIS A 136 -13.96 -2.36 1.67
N MET A 137 -13.54 -2.64 2.90
CA MET A 137 -14.35 -2.43 4.10
C MET A 137 -13.95 -1.17 4.86
N ALA A 138 -12.64 -0.98 5.09
CA ALA A 138 -12.12 0.12 5.90
C ALA A 138 -10.63 0.38 5.63
N ILE A 139 -10.20 1.59 5.96
CA ILE A 139 -8.79 2.00 6.03
C ILE A 139 -8.49 2.38 7.47
N PHE A 140 -7.45 1.80 8.04
CA PHE A 140 -6.87 2.20 9.33
C PHE A 140 -5.60 3.01 9.06
N SER A 141 -5.76 4.34 9.06
CA SER A 141 -4.68 5.28 8.75
C SER A 141 -3.49 5.11 9.69
N ALA A 142 -2.27 5.13 9.18
CA ALA A 142 -1.01 4.96 9.92
C ALA A 142 -0.89 3.67 10.76
N LEU A 143 -1.79 2.69 10.58
CA LEU A 143 -1.76 1.45 11.36
C LEU A 143 -0.48 0.64 11.12
N GLY A 144 0.03 0.61 9.89
CA GLY A 144 1.31 -0.05 9.58
C GLY A 144 2.46 0.51 10.41
N PHE A 145 2.53 1.85 10.52
CA PHE A 145 3.51 2.53 11.36
C PHE A 145 3.33 2.20 12.85
N VAL A 146 2.09 2.22 13.35
CA VAL A 146 1.79 1.86 14.75
C VAL A 146 2.25 0.44 15.06
N LEU A 147 1.95 -0.51 14.17
CA LEU A 147 2.31 -1.91 14.37
C LEU A 147 3.81 -2.17 14.25
N ALA A 148 4.53 -1.43 13.41
CA ALA A 148 5.99 -1.47 13.35
C ALA A 148 6.61 -1.05 14.70
N SER A 149 6.06 -0.01 15.35
CA SER A 149 6.52 0.45 16.67
C SER A 149 6.23 -0.51 17.84
N LYS A 150 5.40 -1.54 17.62
CA LYS A 150 5.04 -2.54 18.64
C LYS A 150 5.72 -3.87 18.32
N GLN A 151 6.98 -4.00 18.76
CA GLN A 151 7.79 -5.21 18.54
C GLN A 151 7.18 -6.44 19.22
N ASP A 152 6.66 -6.30 20.45
CA ASP A 152 6.03 -7.39 21.21
C ASP A 152 4.53 -7.59 20.91
N LYS A 153 4.03 -7.16 19.75
CA LYS A 153 2.63 -7.37 19.36
C LYS A 153 2.33 -8.85 19.16
N LYS A 154 1.19 -9.31 19.68
CA LYS A 154 0.76 -10.72 19.63
C LYS A 154 -0.54 -10.92 18.88
N PHE A 155 -1.54 -10.07 19.16
CA PHE A 155 -2.83 -10.13 18.50
C PHE A 155 -3.23 -8.75 18.02
N ILE A 156 -3.81 -8.69 16.84
CA ILE A 156 -4.30 -7.47 16.23
C ILE A 156 -5.71 -7.74 15.73
N SER A 157 -6.63 -6.81 15.98
CA SER A 157 -8.01 -6.89 15.52
C SER A 157 -8.58 -5.49 15.32
N CYS A 158 -9.86 -5.38 14.98
CA CYS A 158 -10.56 -4.11 14.89
C CYS A 158 -11.98 -4.20 15.46
N SER A 159 -12.55 -3.04 15.79
CA SER A 159 -13.94 -2.97 16.22
C SER A 159 -14.89 -3.41 15.09
N PRO A 160 -16.10 -3.91 15.40
CA PRO A 160 -17.08 -4.31 14.39
C PRO A 160 -17.50 -3.17 13.45
N GLY A 161 -17.46 -1.92 13.92
CA GLY A 161 -17.74 -0.71 13.13
C GLY A 161 -16.50 -0.10 12.46
N PHE A 162 -15.33 -0.73 12.58
CA PHE A 162 -14.04 -0.27 12.04
C PHE A 162 -13.54 1.09 12.56
N GLU A 163 -14.08 1.56 13.68
CA GLU A 163 -13.74 2.85 14.27
C GLU A 163 -12.36 2.88 14.92
N PHE A 164 -11.88 1.72 15.37
CA PHE A 164 -10.57 1.55 15.97
C PHE A 164 -10.00 0.16 15.71
N SER A 165 -8.68 0.06 15.82
CA SER A 165 -7.95 -1.21 15.87
C SER A 165 -7.45 -1.48 17.28
N VAL A 166 -7.30 -2.75 17.62
CA VAL A 166 -6.82 -3.21 18.92
C VAL A 166 -5.53 -3.99 18.71
N VAL A 167 -4.52 -3.65 19.49
CA VAL A 167 -3.25 -4.38 19.51
C VAL A 167 -3.02 -4.90 20.92
N SER A 168 -2.78 -6.20 21.06
CA SER A 168 -2.35 -6.81 22.31
C SER A 168 -0.86 -7.11 22.24
N ASP A 169 -0.13 -6.80 23.32
CA ASP A 169 1.27 -7.21 23.47
C ASP A 169 1.42 -8.49 24.32
N CYS A 170 2.65 -9.03 24.35
CA CYS A 170 3.02 -10.17 25.19
C CYS A 170 2.92 -9.90 26.70
N SER A 171 2.84 -8.62 27.10
CA SER A 171 2.75 -8.17 28.50
C SER A 171 1.31 -7.93 28.97
N ARG A 172 0.32 -8.37 28.18
CA ARG A 172 -1.12 -8.27 28.47
C ARG A 172 -1.66 -6.84 28.46
N HIS A 173 -0.96 -5.90 27.84
CA HIS A 173 -1.54 -4.59 27.55
C HIS A 173 -2.39 -4.67 26.28
N LEU A 174 -3.46 -3.87 26.27
CA LEU A 174 -4.30 -3.64 25.10
C LEU A 174 -4.16 -2.17 24.72
N TYR A 175 -3.77 -1.92 23.48
CA TYR A 175 -3.69 -0.60 22.89
C TYR A 175 -4.89 -0.45 21.94
N LEU A 176 -5.67 0.61 22.15
CA LEU A 176 -6.71 1.02 21.22
C LEU A 176 -6.15 2.11 20.33
N TYR A 177 -6.17 1.88 19.03
CA TYR A 177 -5.76 2.85 18.03
C TYR A 177 -6.98 3.36 17.28
N CYS A 178 -7.30 4.62 17.49
CA CYS A 178 -8.50 5.27 17.00
C CYS A 178 -8.14 6.35 15.99
N GLN A 179 -8.96 6.46 14.95
CA GLN A 179 -8.78 7.51 13.96
C GLN A 179 -9.32 8.85 14.49
N PRO A 180 -8.81 9.99 13.98
CA PRO A 180 -9.25 11.32 14.35
C PRO A 180 -10.77 11.52 14.41
N GLU A 181 -11.47 10.92 13.46
CA GLU A 181 -12.91 11.02 13.27
C GLU A 181 -13.70 10.23 14.34
N SER A 182 -13.09 9.20 14.92
CA SER A 182 -13.70 8.28 15.90
C SER A 182 -13.28 8.53 17.35
N TYR A 183 -12.50 9.59 17.64
CA TYR A 183 -12.06 9.93 19.00
C TYR A 183 -13.21 10.10 20.02
N LYS A 184 -14.41 10.51 19.59
CA LYS A 184 -15.57 10.66 20.48
C LYS A 184 -16.02 9.32 21.10
N LEU A 185 -15.77 8.19 20.42
CA LEU A 185 -16.06 6.85 20.93
C LEU A 185 -14.91 6.27 21.76
N CYS A 186 -13.67 6.69 21.48
CA CYS A 186 -12.47 6.14 22.11
C CYS A 186 -12.05 6.84 23.40
N THR A 187 -12.83 7.78 23.90
CA THR A 187 -12.60 8.35 25.22
C THR A 187 -12.66 7.22 26.26
N PRO A 188 -11.61 6.99 27.07
CA PRO A 188 -11.74 6.09 28.19
C PRO A 188 -12.89 6.60 29.05
N ALA A 189 -13.87 5.74 29.33
CA ALA A 189 -14.81 5.98 30.42
C ALA A 189 -13.95 6.36 31.63
N SER A 190 -14.16 7.59 32.09
CA SER A 190 -13.41 8.31 33.11
C SER A 190 -12.61 7.44 34.09
N LYS A 191 -11.37 7.85 34.38
CA LYS A 191 -10.65 7.46 35.59
C LYS A 191 -11.62 7.43 36.77
N GLN A 192 -11.96 6.25 37.24
CA GLN A 192 -12.52 6.07 38.56
C GLN A 192 -11.39 5.49 39.39
N GLU A 193 -10.73 6.37 40.15
CA GLU A 193 -9.94 5.93 41.28
C GLU A 193 -10.86 5.11 42.20
N ASP A 194 -10.30 3.97 42.62
CA ASP A 194 -10.78 3.04 43.63
C ASP A 194 -11.68 1.86 43.17
N GLY A 195 -11.08 0.65 43.23
CA GLY A 195 -11.78 -0.58 43.58
C GLY A 195 -12.40 -1.46 42.47
N ARG A 196 -11.59 -2.35 41.90
CA ARG A 196 -11.96 -3.66 41.26
C ARG A 196 -13.03 -3.65 40.15
N ILE A 197 -12.58 -3.96 38.92
CA ILE A 197 -13.48 -4.38 37.82
C ILE A 197 -13.56 -5.92 37.81
N HIS A 198 -14.75 -6.47 38.08
CA HIS A 198 -15.09 -7.87 37.85
C HIS A 198 -15.68 -8.02 36.45
N CYS A 199 -15.09 -8.90 35.61
CA CYS A 199 -15.69 -9.31 34.34
C CYS A 199 -16.75 -10.38 34.58
N SER A 200 -18.03 -10.05 34.40
CA SER A 200 -19.12 -11.02 34.30
C SER A 200 -19.10 -11.67 32.91
N HIS A 201 -18.94 -12.99 32.88
CA HIS A 201 -19.15 -13.80 31.68
C HIS A 201 -20.65 -14.04 31.50
N SER A 202 -21.12 -13.91 30.26
CA SER A 202 -22.39 -14.46 29.78
C SER A 202 -22.07 -15.36 28.59
#